data_AF-A0AA43C2C4-F1
#
_entry.id   AF-A0AA43C2C4-F1
#
_cell.length_a   1.000
_cell.length_b   1.000
_cell.length_c   1.000
_cell.angle_alpha   90.00
_cell.angle_beta   90.00
_cell.angle_gamma   90.00
#
_symmetry.space_group_name_H-M   'P 1'
#
loop_
_entity.id
_entity.type
_entity.pdbx_description
1 polymer ?
#
loop_
_entity_poly.entity_id
_entity_poly.type
_entity_poly.pdbx_seq_one_letter_code
_entity_poly.pdbx_strand_id
1 'polypeptide(L)'
;MDALGPLELIAAAVALMAAYAVRGTAGFGGQTVAVPLLTLLMPITIVVPAVTVLTVVSSIVHWLQDWSKIAWREIARLMPFTLLGVLIGARLGHYLAARIDQRRFNLGVGVLLMAIGTGLVFK
;
A
#
# COMPACT_ATOMS: atom_id res chain seq x y z
N MET A 1 -24.36 13.63 -3.12
CA MET A 1 -23.71 12.48 -2.46
C MET A 1 -24.79 11.43 -2.36
N ASP A 2 -24.90 10.57 -3.37
CA ASP A 2 -25.85 9.47 -3.30
C ASP A 2 -25.48 8.65 -2.07
N ALA A 3 -26.43 8.48 -1.15
CA ALA A 3 -26.21 7.69 0.04
C ALA A 3 -25.89 6.27 -0.43
N LEU A 4 -24.73 5.75 -0.07
CA LEU A 4 -24.33 4.38 -0.39
C LEU A 4 -25.46 3.44 0.03
N GLY A 5 -25.85 2.54 -0.87
CA GLY A 5 -26.85 1.54 -0.56
C GLY A 5 -26.40 0.69 0.65
N PRO A 6 -27.34 0.07 1.41
CA PRO A 6 -26.98 -0.81 2.53
C PRO A 6 -26.00 -1.92 2.13
N LEU A 7 -26.11 -2.42 0.89
CA LEU A 7 -25.22 -3.43 0.32
C LEU A 7 -23.81 -2.90 0.06
N GLU A 8 -23.67 -1.67 -0.42
CA GLU A 8 -22.37 -1.05 -0.68
C GLU A 8 -21.64 -0.77 0.64
N LEU A 9 -22.37 -0.39 1.69
CA LEU A 9 -21.81 -0.23 3.02
C LEU A 9 -21.27 -1.56 3.58
N ILE A 10 -22.03 -2.64 3.42
CA ILE A 10 -21.58 -4.00 3.81
C ILE A 10 -20.33 -4.39 3.00
N ALA A 11 -20.33 -4.16 1.69
CA ALA A 11 -19.19 -4.47 0.84
C ALA A 11 -17.93 -3.67 1.24
N ALA A 12 -18.08 -2.37 1.53
CA ALA A 12 -17.00 -1.52 2.00
C ALA A 12 -16.44 -1.99 3.36
N ALA A 13 -17.32 -2.38 4.29
CA ALA A 13 -16.93 -2.90 5.59
C ALA A 13 -16.13 -4.22 5.46
N VAL A 14 -16.60 -5.15 4.62
CA VAL A 14 -15.91 -6.41 4.35
C VAL A 14 -14.55 -6.17 3.69
N ALA A 15 -14.48 -5.25 2.71
CA ALA A 15 -13.24 -4.88 2.04
C ALA A 15 -12.22 -4.28 3.03
N LEU A 16 -12.65 -3.38 3.91
CA LEU A 16 -11.82 -2.81 4.96
C LEU A 16 -11.34 -3.88 5.95
N MET A 17 -12.23 -4.78 6.37
CA MET A 17 -11.88 -5.86 7.29
C MET A 17 -10.81 -6.77 6.67
N ALA A 18 -10.98 -7.19 5.42
CA ALA A 18 -9.99 -8.00 4.70
C ALA A 18 -8.65 -7.26 4.55
N ALA A 19 -8.67 -5.99 4.13
CA ALA A 19 -7.47 -5.19 3.94
C ALA A 19 -6.68 -4.98 5.23
N TYR A 20 -7.36 -4.71 6.34
CA TYR A 20 -6.72 -4.49 7.64
C TYR A 20 -6.34 -5.81 8.34
N ALA A 21 -7.01 -6.92 8.04
CA ALA A 21 -6.55 -8.26 8.45
C ALA A 21 -5.20 -8.61 7.80
N VAL A 22 -5.04 -8.37 6.49
CA VAL A 22 -3.75 -8.52 5.80
C VAL A 22 -2.69 -7.65 6.46
N ARG A 23 -3.02 -6.38 6.73
CA ARG A 23 -2.12 -5.46 7.43
C ARG A 23 -1.73 -5.95 8.82
N GLY A 24 -2.64 -6.55 9.58
CA GLY A 24 -2.34 -7.11 10.90
C GLY A 24 -1.28 -8.21 10.86
N THR A 25 -1.25 -9.01 9.78
CA THR A 25 -0.23 -10.06 9.60
C THR A 25 1.09 -9.56 9.02
N ALA A 26 1.05 -8.65 8.04
CA ALA A 26 2.23 -8.17 7.32
C ALA A 26 2.88 -6.93 7.96
N GLY A 27 2.17 -6.21 8.84
CA GLY A 27 2.59 -4.92 9.42
C GLY A 27 2.49 -3.73 8.46
N PHE A 28 2.29 -3.96 7.15
CA PHE A 28 2.12 -2.94 6.11
C PHE A 28 1.11 -3.41 5.04
N GLY A 29 0.75 -2.54 4.09
CA GLY A 29 -0.07 -2.94 2.93
C GLY A 29 -1.59 -2.88 3.09
N GLY A 30 -2.11 -2.34 4.20
CA GLY A 30 -3.56 -2.12 4.33
C GLY A 30 -4.11 -1.23 3.21
N GLN A 31 -3.37 -0.19 2.82
CA GLN A 31 -3.76 0.72 1.74
C GLN A 31 -3.73 0.05 0.36
N THR A 32 -2.75 -0.82 0.10
CA THR A 32 -2.60 -1.49 -1.19
C THR A 32 -3.76 -2.43 -1.49
N VAL A 33 -4.42 -2.97 -0.45
CA VAL A 33 -5.63 -3.78 -0.59
C VAL A 33 -6.90 -2.91 -0.51
N ALA A 34 -6.99 -1.97 0.44
CA ALA A 34 -8.19 -1.19 0.67
C ALA A 34 -8.52 -0.20 -0.47
N VAL A 35 -7.52 0.49 -1.03
CA VAL A 35 -7.74 1.50 -2.07
C VAL A 35 -8.43 0.92 -3.31
N PRO A 36 -7.91 -0.13 -3.99
CA PRO A 36 -8.55 -0.65 -5.19
C PRO A 36 -9.97 -1.18 -4.92
N LEU A 37 -10.19 -1.84 -3.78
CA LEU A 37 -11.51 -2.37 -3.41
C LEU A 37 -12.54 -1.26 -3.16
N LEU A 38 -12.15 -0.20 -2.45
CA LEU A 38 -13.06 0.91 -2.14
C LEU A 38 -13.28 1.85 -3.33
N THR A 39 -12.31 1.96 -4.25
CA THR A 39 -12.50 2.73 -5.50
C THR A 39 -13.55 2.11 -6.43
N LEU A 40 -13.92 0.84 -6.25
CA LEU A 40 -15.04 0.23 -6.97
C LEU A 40 -16.40 0.74 -6.48
N LEU A 41 -16.46 1.28 -5.26
CA LEU A 41 -17.70 1.72 -4.60
C LEU A 41 -17.81 3.25 -4.53
N MET A 42 -16.68 3.95 -4.46
CA MET A 42 -16.65 5.40 -4.22
C MET A 42 -15.60 6.11 -5.08
N PRO A 43 -15.73 7.43 -5.30
CA PRO A 43 -14.72 8.22 -5.99
C PRO A 43 -13.35 8.14 -5.32
N ILE A 44 -12.31 7.98 -6.13
CA ILE A 44 -10.92 7.88 -5.66
C ILE A 44 -10.46 9.10 -4.84
N THR A 45 -11.04 10.27 -5.11
CA THR A 45 -10.78 11.52 -4.38
C THR A 45 -11.23 11.48 -2.91
N ILE A 46 -12.17 10.60 -2.56
CA ILE A 46 -12.63 10.38 -1.18
C ILE A 46 -11.90 9.19 -0.56
N VAL A 47 -11.74 8.12 -1.32
CA VAL A 47 -11.14 6.86 -0.85
C VAL A 47 -9.69 7.05 -0.39
N VAL A 48 -8.86 7.72 -1.20
CA VAL A 48 -7.43 7.87 -0.89
C VAL A 48 -7.19 8.63 0.42
N PRO A 49 -7.79 9.83 0.64
CA PRO A 49 -7.66 10.52 1.93
C PRO A 49 -8.22 9.71 3.10
N ALA A 50 -9.39 9.09 2.95
CA ALA A 50 -10.02 8.33 4.04
C ALA A 50 -9.18 7.12 4.48
N VAL A 51 -8.70 6.33 3.52
CA VAL A 51 -7.83 5.17 3.78
C VAL A 51 -6.48 5.62 4.35
N THR A 52 -5.96 6.77 3.91
CA THR A 52 -4.73 7.35 4.47
C THR A 52 -4.89 7.69 5.94
N VAL A 53 -5.97 8.39 6.31
CA VAL A 53 -6.27 8.74 7.72
C VAL A 53 -6.40 7.48 8.56
N LEU A 54 -7.20 6.51 8.11
CA LEU A 54 -7.36 5.23 8.81
C LEU A 54 -6.01 4.53 8.96
N THR A 55 -5.16 4.60 7.95
CA THR A 55 -3.84 3.98 7.99
C THR A 55 -2.94 4.61 9.03
N VAL A 56 -2.88 5.94 9.05
CA VAL A 56 -2.09 6.72 10.01
C VAL A 56 -2.57 6.46 11.43
N VAL A 57 -3.87 6.52 11.68
CA VAL A 57 -4.45 6.24 13.01
C VAL A 57 -4.08 4.84 13.47
N SER A 58 -4.30 3.81 12.65
CA SER A 58 -3.91 2.45 13.01
C SER A 58 -2.40 2.28 13.17
N SER A 59 -1.55 3.01 12.43
CA SER A 59 -0.10 2.97 12.64
C SER A 59 0.27 3.52 14.01
N ILE A 60 -0.32 4.65 14.39
CA ILE A 60 -0.07 5.30 15.68
C ILE A 60 -0.53 4.39 16.83
N VAL A 61 -1.71 3.78 16.71
CA VAL A 61 -2.24 2.86 17.74
C VAL A 61 -1.29 1.66 17.94
N HIS A 62 -0.88 0.99 16.85
CA HIS A 62 0.07 -0.12 16.97
C HIS A 62 1.41 0.34 17.57
N TRP A 63 1.91 1.49 17.14
CA TRP A 63 3.16 2.05 17.63
C TRP A 63 3.12 2.33 19.14
N LEU A 64 2.02 2.91 19.64
CA LEU A 64 1.82 3.17 21.07
C LEU A 64 1.67 1.87 21.88
N GLN A 65 0.96 0.88 21.35
CA GLN A 65 0.75 -0.42 22.00
C GLN A 65 2.05 -1.22 22.14
N ASP A 66 2.89 -1.20 21.11
CA ASP A 66 4.10 -2.01 21.06
C ASP A 66 5.36 -1.26 21.51
N TRP A 67 5.27 0.03 21.83
CA TRP A 67 6.42 0.90 22.17
C TRP A 67 7.39 0.28 23.19
N SER A 68 6.87 -0.40 24.22
CA SER A 68 7.67 -1.03 25.28
C SER A 68 8.37 -2.33 24.86
N LYS A 69 7.92 -2.96 23.77
CA LYS A 69 8.48 -4.20 23.21
C LYS A 69 9.46 -3.94 22.07
N ILE A 70 9.65 -2.67 21.68
CA ILE A 70 10.53 -2.29 20.57
C ILE A 70 11.99 -2.45 20.99
N ALA A 71 12.72 -3.28 20.24
CA ALA A 71 14.15 -3.49 20.41
C ALA A 71 14.94 -2.32 19.76
N TRP A 72 14.99 -1.19 20.46
CA TRP A 72 15.60 0.06 19.97
C TRP A 72 17.07 -0.08 19.56
N ARG A 73 17.81 -0.99 20.20
CA ARG A 73 19.23 -1.23 19.93
C ARG A 73 19.43 -1.91 18.57
N GLU A 74 18.64 -2.94 18.26
CA GLU A 74 18.62 -3.58 16.94
C GLU A 74 18.20 -2.59 15.86
N ILE A 75 17.15 -1.80 16.11
CA ILE A 75 16.71 -0.77 15.15
C ILE A 75 17.82 0.23 14.89
N ALA A 76 18.48 0.76 15.93
CA ALA A 76 19.58 1.72 15.76
C ALA A 76 20.77 1.12 14.99
N ARG A 77 21.04 -0.18 15.16
CA ARG A 77 22.08 -0.90 14.40
C ARG A 77 21.70 -1.13 12.94
N LEU A 78 20.43 -1.42 12.66
CA LEU A 78 19.92 -1.65 11.30
C LEU A 78 19.65 -0.36 10.54
N MET A 79 19.31 0.72 11.25
CA MET A 79 19.00 2.05 10.70
C MET A 79 20.05 2.57 9.71
N PRO A 80 21.37 2.54 9.96
CA PRO A 80 22.33 3.01 8.97
C PRO A 80 22.31 2.17 7.68
N PHE A 81 22.13 0.85 7.78
CA PHE A 81 22.07 -0.01 6.60
C PHE A 81 20.78 0.19 5.80
N THR A 82 19.64 0.32 6.48
CA THR A 82 18.36 0.59 5.83
C THR A 82 18.35 1.98 5.19
N LEU A 83 18.90 2.99 5.88
CA LEU A 83 18.99 4.34 5.34
C LEU A 83 19.91 4.40 4.12
N LEU A 84 21.06 3.72 4.16
CA LEU A 84 21.93 3.58 2.99
C LEU A 84 21.20 2.89 1.82
N GLY A 85 20.49 1.80 2.09
CA GLY A 85 19.69 1.10 1.07
C GLY A 85 18.63 2.01 0.43
N VAL A 86 17.90 2.78 1.25
CA VAL A 86 16.89 3.75 0.78
C VAL A 86 17.54 4.87 -0.04
N LEU A 87 18.67 5.43 0.42
CA LEU A 87 19.37 6.49 -0.30
C LEU A 87 19.92 6.01 -1.65
N ILE A 88 20.53 4.83 -1.68
CA ILE A 88 21.03 4.21 -2.92
C ILE A 88 19.85 3.94 -3.86
N GLY A 89 18.78 3.33 -3.36
CA GLY A 89 17.58 3.04 -4.15
C GLY A 89 16.92 4.31 -4.70
N ALA A 90 16.80 5.36 -3.89
CA ALA A 90 16.25 6.64 -4.32
C ALA A 90 17.12 7.33 -5.37
N ARG A 91 18.44 7.34 -5.19
CA ARG A 91 19.38 7.91 -6.17
C ARG A 91 19.38 7.13 -7.47
N LEU A 92 19.41 5.80 -7.38
CA LEU A 92 19.37 4.93 -8.55
C LEU A 92 18.05 5.06 -9.28
N GLY A 93 16.93 5.05 -8.55
CA GLY A 93 15.58 5.23 -9.12
C GLY A 93 15.44 6.57 -9.82
N HIS A 94 15.92 7.66 -9.20
CA HIS A 94 15.91 8.99 -9.83
C HIS A 94 16.79 9.04 -11.09
N TYR A 95 17.99 8.44 -11.03
CA TYR A 95 18.90 8.34 -12.17
C TYR A 95 18.29 7.52 -13.33
N LEU A 96 17.66 6.39 -13.03
CA LEU A 96 16.98 5.55 -14.02
C LEU A 96 15.76 6.24 -14.60
N ALA A 97 14.94 6.90 -13.76
CA ALA A 97 13.79 7.65 -14.20
C ALA A 97 14.16 8.79 -15.17
N ALA A 98 15.32 9.42 -14.97
CA ALA A 98 15.81 10.45 -15.90
C ALA A 98 16.32 9.88 -17.24
N ARG A 99 16.61 8.58 -17.33
CA ARG A 99 17.13 7.91 -18.52
C ARG A 99 16.09 7.07 -19.26
N ILE A 100 15.03 6.65 -18.57
CA ILE A 100 13.97 5.83 -19.13
C ILE A 100 12.87 6.73 -19.66
N ASP A 101 12.58 6.58 -20.96
CA ASP A 101 11.43 7.22 -21.59
C ASP A 101 10.13 6.65 -20.99
N GLN A 102 9.23 7.54 -20.55
CA GLN A 102 7.95 7.21 -19.90
C GLN A 102 7.15 6.19 -20.72
N ARG A 103 7.24 6.26 -22.06
CA ARG A 103 6.56 5.31 -22.95
C ARG A 103 7.08 3.89 -22.79
N ARG A 104 8.40 3.70 -22.64
CA ARG A 104 9.02 2.38 -22.45
C ARG A 104 8.74 1.82 -21.06
N PHE A 105 8.76 2.69 -20.04
CA PHE A 105 8.38 2.31 -18.68
C PHE A 105 6.94 1.80 -18.62
N ASN A 106 6.00 2.57 -19.18
CA ASN A 106 4.58 2.20 -19.21
C ASN A 106 4.33 0.93 -20.02
N LEU A 107 5.04 0.74 -21.14
CA LEU A 107 4.97 -0.52 -21.90
C LEU A 107 5.50 -1.70 -21.08
N GLY A 108 6.61 -1.53 -20.36
CA GLY A 108 7.16 -2.57 -19.49
C GLY A 108 6.19 -2.97 -18.37
N VAL A 109 5.63 -1.99 -17.66
CA VAL A 109 4.60 -2.23 -16.63
C VAL A 109 3.35 -2.87 -17.25
N GLY A 110 2.88 -2.39 -18.40
CA GLY A 110 1.71 -2.93 -19.09
C GLY A 110 1.88 -4.39 -19.51
N VAL A 111 3.03 -4.75 -20.08
CA VAL A 111 3.35 -6.14 -20.45
C VAL A 111 3.44 -7.03 -19.21
N LEU A 112 4.08 -6.55 -18.13
CA LEU A 112 4.16 -7.28 -16.87
C LEU A 112 2.77 -7.54 -16.28
N LEU A 113 1.90 -6.53 -16.25
CA LEU A 113 0.53 -6.65 -15.74
C LEU A 113 -0.30 -7.61 -16.60
N MET A 114 -0.18 -7.54 -17.93
CA MET A 114 -0.82 -8.50 -18.84
C MET A 114 -0.34 -9.92 -18.57
N ALA A 115 0.98 -10.15 -18.48
CA ALA A 115 1.54 -11.47 -18.23
C ALA A 115 1.07 -12.07 -16.88
N ILE A 116 1.08 -11.26 -15.81
CA ILE A 116 0.59 -11.68 -14.49
C ILE A 116 -0.91 -11.97 -14.54
N GLY A 117 -1.70 -11.07 -15.15
CA GLY A 117 -3.15 -11.24 -15.26
C GLY A 117 -3.53 -12.50 -16.05
N THR A 118 -2.86 -12.75 -17.18
CA THR A 118 -3.04 -13.97 -17.96
C THR A 118 -2.66 -15.21 -17.16
N GLY A 119 -1.53 -15.19 -16.44
CA GLY A 119 -1.10 -16.30 -15.58
C GLY A 119 -2.05 -16.64 -14.43
N LEU A 120 -2.85 -15.68 -13.97
CA LEU A 120 -3.89 -15.88 -12.97
C LEU A 120 -5.18 -16.53 -13.52
N VAL A 121 -5.49 -16.33 -14.80
CA VAL A 121 -6.68 -16.90 -15.45
C VAL A 121 -6.48 -18.37 -15.82
N PHE A 122 -5.24 -18.76 -16.13
CA PHE A 122 -4.89 -20.12 -16.54
C PHE A 122 -4.43 -21.02 -15.37
N LYS A 123 -4.61 -20.58 -14.13
CA LYS A 123 -4.30 -21.33 -12.91
C LYS A 123 -5.59 -21.62 -12.13
#